data_AF-A0A0E0Q5X3-F1
#
_entry.id   AF-A0A0E0Q5X3-F1
#
_cell.length_a   1.000
_cell.length_b   1.000
_cell.length_c   1.000
_cell.angle_alpha   90.00
_cell.angle_beta   90.00
_cell.angle_gamma   90.00
#
_symmetry.space_group_name_H-M   'P 1'
#
loop_
_entity.id
_entity.type
_entity.pdbx_description
1 polymer ?
#
loop_
_entity_poly.entity_id
_entity_poly.type
_entity_poly.pdbx_seq_one_letter_code
_entity_poly.pdbx_strand_id
1 'polypeptide(L)'
;MEMAAPVSPAPRTVEDIFKDFSGRRAGLVRALTVDVDEFYGFCDPEKENLCLYGHPNGRWEVALPAEEVPPELPEPALGINFARDGMHRRDWLSLVAVHSDSWLLSVAFFFGARLNGNERKRLFSLINDHPTVLEALSDRKHGRDNKSGADNGSKSRHSGKRANDVQTKTSRPAVVDDGYDEEEHSETLCGTCGGRYNANEFWIGCDICERWFHGKCVRITPAKAEHIKHYKCPDCSSSKKSRQ
;
A
#
# COMPACT_ATOMS: atom_id res chain seq x y z
N MET A 1 -24.27 -32.29 -22.30
CA MET A 1 -22.89 -32.28 -21.79
C MET A 1 -22.13 -31.24 -22.57
N GLU A 2 -22.01 -30.03 -22.03
CA GLU A 2 -20.99 -29.11 -22.51
C GLU A 2 -19.62 -29.66 -22.07
N MET A 3 -18.62 -29.51 -22.94
CA MET A 3 -17.24 -29.81 -22.56
C MET A 3 -16.72 -28.58 -21.82
N ALA A 4 -16.39 -28.75 -20.54
CA ALA A 4 -15.72 -27.70 -19.77
C ALA A 4 -14.47 -27.23 -20.54
N ALA A 5 -14.30 -25.91 -20.67
CA ALA A 5 -13.15 -25.34 -21.34
C ALA A 5 -11.85 -25.81 -20.67
N PRO A 6 -10.75 -26.04 -21.42
CA PRO A 6 -9.52 -26.54 -20.85
C PRO A 6 -8.98 -25.56 -19.80
N VAL A 7 -9.08 -25.95 -18.52
CA VAL A 7 -8.58 -25.18 -17.39
C VAL A 7 -7.09 -24.93 -17.61
N SER A 8 -6.73 -23.66 -17.75
CA SER A 8 -5.33 -23.28 -17.98
C SER A 8 -4.51 -23.66 -16.76
N PRO A 9 -3.34 -24.31 -16.92
CA PRO A 9 -2.58 -24.82 -15.79
C PRO A 9 -2.15 -23.67 -14.87
N ALA A 10 -2.53 -23.77 -13.59
CA ALA A 10 -2.18 -22.77 -12.57
C ALA A 10 -0.66 -22.48 -12.59
N PRO A 11 -0.25 -21.19 -12.49
CA PRO A 11 1.14 -20.77 -12.65
C PRO A 11 2.04 -21.36 -11.56
N ARG A 12 3.29 -21.71 -11.93
CA ARG A 12 4.22 -22.45 -11.04
C ARG A 12 5.63 -21.88 -10.95
N THR A 13 6.06 -21.08 -11.92
CA THR A 13 7.34 -20.36 -11.87
C THR A 13 7.15 -18.96 -11.29
N VAL A 14 8.24 -18.33 -10.82
CA VAL A 14 8.20 -16.93 -10.38
C VAL A 14 7.70 -16.02 -11.51
N GLU A 15 8.15 -16.28 -12.73
CA GLU A 15 7.76 -15.58 -13.95
C GLU A 15 6.27 -15.74 -14.30
N ASP A 16 5.72 -16.96 -14.23
CA ASP A 16 4.31 -17.22 -14.54
C ASP A 16 3.39 -16.59 -13.48
N ILE A 17 3.76 -16.67 -12.20
CA ILE A 17 2.99 -16.12 -11.08
C ILE A 17 3.03 -14.58 -11.12
N PHE A 18 4.19 -14.00 -11.41
CA PHE A 18 4.32 -12.56 -11.61
C PHE A 18 3.52 -12.08 -12.83
N LYS A 19 3.49 -12.84 -13.93
CA LYS A 19 2.68 -12.55 -15.11
C LYS A 19 1.17 -12.60 -14.82
N ASP A 20 0.71 -13.58 -14.04
CA ASP A 20 -0.67 -13.67 -13.55
C ASP A 20 -1.02 -12.43 -12.71
N PHE A 21 -0.20 -12.11 -11.70
CA PHE A 21 -0.31 -10.91 -10.87
C PHE A 21 -0.39 -9.63 -11.72
N SER A 22 0.54 -9.42 -12.67
CA SER A 22 0.57 -8.24 -13.54
C SER A 22 -0.68 -8.11 -14.40
N GLY A 23 -1.21 -9.24 -14.90
CA GLY A 23 -2.47 -9.29 -15.65
C GLY A 23 -3.66 -8.86 -14.78
N ARG A 24 -3.83 -9.47 -13.60
CA ARG A 24 -4.91 -9.11 -12.66
C ARG A 24 -4.82 -7.65 -12.22
N ARG A 25 -3.62 -7.19 -11.87
CA ARG A 25 -3.34 -5.79 -11.48
C ARG A 25 -3.71 -4.83 -12.61
N ALA A 26 -3.38 -5.14 -13.87
CA ALA A 26 -3.78 -4.31 -15.00
C ALA A 26 -5.30 -4.22 -15.20
N GLY A 27 -6.04 -5.30 -14.89
CA GLY A 27 -7.50 -5.29 -14.82
C GLY A 27 -8.03 -4.33 -13.76
N LEU A 28 -7.55 -4.46 -12.51
CA LEU A 28 -7.98 -3.67 -11.35
C LEU A 28 -7.65 -2.17 -11.51
N VAL A 29 -6.43 -1.84 -11.98
CA VAL A 29 -6.04 -0.46 -12.29
C VAL A 29 -6.91 0.14 -13.40
N ARG A 30 -7.36 -0.66 -14.38
CA ARG A 30 -8.30 -0.16 -15.39
C ARG A 30 -9.69 0.08 -14.79
N ALA A 31 -10.21 -0.85 -13.99
CA ALA A 31 -11.50 -0.74 -13.30
C ALA A 31 -11.59 0.55 -12.47
N LEU A 32 -10.58 0.82 -11.64
CA LEU A 32 -10.59 1.97 -10.73
C LEU A 32 -10.21 3.30 -11.39
N THR A 33 -9.81 3.33 -12.67
CA THR A 33 -9.29 4.58 -13.29
C THR A 33 -9.73 4.91 -14.72
N VAL A 34 -9.89 3.93 -15.61
CA VAL A 34 -10.37 4.16 -16.99
C VAL A 34 -11.86 3.87 -17.06
N ASP A 35 -12.26 2.72 -16.52
CA ASP A 35 -13.62 2.18 -16.59
C ASP A 35 -14.42 2.57 -15.31
N VAL A 36 -13.97 3.61 -14.60
CA VAL A 36 -14.34 3.91 -13.20
C VAL A 36 -15.81 4.28 -13.00
N ASP A 37 -16.49 4.77 -14.04
CA ASP A 37 -17.94 5.04 -14.02
C ASP A 37 -18.77 3.79 -14.32
N GLU A 38 -18.27 2.87 -15.14
CA GLU A 38 -18.88 1.54 -15.36
C GLU A 38 -18.76 0.69 -14.09
N PHE A 39 -17.57 0.64 -13.50
CA PHE A 39 -17.31 -0.01 -12.21
C PHE A 39 -18.21 0.53 -11.08
N TYR A 40 -18.31 1.86 -10.92
CA TYR A 40 -19.20 2.48 -9.92
C TYR A 40 -20.68 2.13 -10.16
N GLY A 41 -21.09 2.04 -11.42
CA GLY A 41 -22.44 1.66 -11.83
C GLY A 41 -22.79 0.19 -11.53
N PHE A 42 -21.83 -0.74 -11.60
CA PHE A 42 -22.07 -2.14 -11.23
C PHE A 42 -22.15 -2.37 -9.71
N CYS A 43 -21.36 -1.63 -8.92
CA CYS A 43 -21.33 -1.68 -7.45
C CYS A 43 -22.57 -1.07 -6.76
N ASP A 44 -23.75 -1.56 -7.12
CA ASP A 44 -25.06 -1.15 -6.60
C ASP A 44 -25.27 -1.59 -5.14
N PRO A 45 -25.49 -0.68 -4.16
CA PRO A 45 -25.67 -1.01 -2.74
C PRO A 45 -26.95 -1.80 -2.43
N GLU A 46 -27.96 -1.76 -3.31
CA GLU A 46 -29.23 -2.49 -3.14
C GLU A 46 -29.12 -3.97 -3.57
N LYS A 47 -27.97 -4.38 -4.12
CA LYS A 47 -27.66 -5.79 -4.42
C LYS A 47 -27.00 -6.48 -3.23
N GLU A 48 -26.96 -7.80 -3.29
CA GLU A 48 -26.13 -8.64 -2.42
C GLU A 48 -24.65 -8.21 -2.42
N ASN A 49 -23.88 -8.70 -1.46
CA ASN A 49 -22.50 -8.26 -1.25
C ASN A 49 -21.60 -8.61 -2.46
N LEU A 50 -21.09 -7.60 -3.15
CA LEU A 50 -20.25 -7.74 -4.34
C LEU A 50 -18.76 -7.70 -4.00
N CYS A 51 -17.97 -8.35 -4.85
CA CYS A 51 -16.51 -8.34 -4.90
C CYS A 51 -16.03 -7.68 -6.21
N LEU A 52 -14.77 -7.23 -6.25
CA LEU A 52 -14.08 -6.83 -7.49
C LEU A 52 -12.96 -7.84 -7.79
N TYR A 53 -13.03 -8.47 -8.96
CA TYR A 53 -12.05 -9.46 -9.43
C TYR A 53 -11.15 -8.88 -10.53
N GLY A 54 -9.86 -9.21 -10.46
CA GLY A 54 -8.89 -9.05 -11.54
C GLY A 54 -8.58 -10.38 -12.21
N HIS A 55 -8.61 -10.41 -13.54
CA HIS A 55 -8.36 -11.62 -14.34
C HIS A 55 -6.97 -11.59 -15.02
N PRO A 56 -6.28 -12.74 -15.20
CA PRO A 56 -4.91 -12.78 -15.74
C PRO A 56 -4.76 -12.29 -17.18
N ASN A 57 -5.88 -12.19 -17.91
CA ASN A 57 -5.97 -11.63 -19.26
C ASN A 57 -6.13 -10.10 -19.26
N GLY A 58 -6.06 -9.42 -18.11
CA GLY A 58 -6.25 -7.98 -17.99
C GLY A 58 -7.73 -7.55 -17.92
N ARG A 59 -8.70 -8.47 -17.87
CA ARG A 59 -10.10 -8.12 -17.57
C ARG A 59 -10.29 -7.86 -16.08
N TRP A 60 -11.36 -7.15 -15.74
CA TRP A 60 -11.90 -7.06 -14.39
C TRP A 60 -13.37 -7.44 -14.44
N GLU A 61 -13.95 -7.70 -13.28
CA GLU A 61 -15.34 -8.15 -13.13
C GLU A 61 -15.88 -7.77 -11.74
N VAL A 62 -17.15 -7.41 -11.65
CA VAL A 62 -17.86 -7.19 -10.37
C VAL A 62 -18.92 -8.29 -10.26
N ALA A 63 -18.78 -9.15 -9.26
CA ALA A 63 -19.58 -10.36 -9.10
C ALA A 63 -19.80 -10.68 -7.61
N LEU A 64 -20.65 -11.68 -7.35
CA LEU A 64 -20.78 -12.31 -6.03
C LEU A 64 -19.51 -13.11 -5.69
N PRO A 65 -19.24 -13.40 -4.40
CA PRO A 65 -18.22 -14.38 -4.00
C PRO A 65 -18.49 -15.77 -4.59
N ALA A 66 -17.44 -16.59 -4.73
CA ALA A 66 -17.61 -17.95 -5.24
C ALA A 66 -18.55 -18.79 -4.36
N GLU A 67 -19.44 -19.56 -4.99
CA GLU A 67 -20.35 -20.49 -4.31
C GLU A 67 -19.65 -21.77 -3.80
N GLU A 68 -18.46 -22.07 -4.31
CA GLU A 68 -17.71 -23.28 -3.96
C GLU A 68 -16.97 -23.14 -2.61
N VAL A 69 -17.06 -24.18 -1.78
CA VAL A 69 -16.50 -24.18 -0.41
C VAL A 69 -15.59 -25.40 -0.19
N PRO A 70 -14.27 -25.20 0.01
CA PRO A 70 -13.52 -23.94 -0.11
C PRO A 70 -13.35 -23.51 -1.57
N PRO A 71 -13.21 -22.19 -1.85
CA PRO A 71 -12.93 -21.69 -3.20
C PRO A 71 -11.51 -22.06 -3.67
N GLU A 72 -11.32 -22.13 -5.00
CA GLU A 72 -10.00 -22.48 -5.59
C GLU A 72 -8.91 -21.43 -5.33
N LEU A 73 -9.28 -20.17 -5.06
CA LEU A 73 -8.38 -19.04 -4.83
C LEU A 73 -8.80 -18.24 -3.59
N PRO A 74 -7.91 -17.42 -3.01
CA PRO A 74 -8.30 -16.41 -2.02
C PRO A 74 -9.36 -15.46 -2.58
N GLU A 75 -10.40 -15.16 -1.81
CA GLU A 75 -11.46 -14.23 -2.20
C GLU A 75 -11.06 -12.74 -2.00
N PRO A 76 -11.61 -11.80 -2.81
CA PRO A 76 -11.47 -10.37 -2.58
C PRO A 76 -12.21 -9.89 -1.32
N ALA A 77 -12.13 -8.58 -1.04
CA ALA A 77 -13.00 -7.97 -0.05
C ALA A 77 -14.48 -8.03 -0.51
N LEU A 78 -15.31 -8.60 0.36
CA LEU A 78 -16.74 -8.79 0.14
C LEU A 78 -17.55 -7.56 0.59
N GLY A 79 -18.53 -7.15 -0.22
CA GLY A 79 -19.46 -6.07 0.12
C GLY A 79 -18.96 -4.67 -0.24
N ILE A 80 -18.08 -4.53 -1.24
CA ILE A 80 -17.53 -3.22 -1.64
C ILE A 80 -18.62 -2.23 -2.07
N ASN A 81 -19.77 -2.71 -2.56
CA ASN A 81 -20.94 -1.92 -2.90
C ASN A 81 -21.60 -1.25 -1.67
N PHE A 82 -21.63 -1.92 -0.53
CA PHE A 82 -22.31 -1.41 0.68
C PHE A 82 -21.70 -0.09 1.20
N ALA A 83 -20.38 0.08 1.05
CA ALA A 83 -19.67 1.29 1.46
C ALA A 83 -19.76 2.46 0.45
N ARG A 84 -20.23 2.23 -0.78
CA ARG A 84 -20.05 3.13 -1.93
C ARG A 84 -20.61 4.54 -1.69
N ASP A 85 -21.87 4.62 -1.26
CA ASP A 85 -22.58 5.90 -1.10
C ASP A 85 -22.49 6.45 0.34
N GLY A 86 -21.84 5.71 1.25
CA GLY A 86 -21.61 6.10 2.65
C GLY A 86 -20.38 6.98 2.88
N MET A 87 -19.58 7.24 1.85
CA MET A 87 -18.36 8.07 1.91
C MET A 87 -18.09 8.81 0.59
N HIS A 88 -17.08 9.68 0.55
CA HIS A 88 -16.69 10.32 -0.70
C HIS A 88 -16.16 9.29 -1.71
N ARG A 89 -16.65 9.34 -2.95
CA ARG A 89 -16.29 8.40 -4.03
C ARG A 89 -14.78 8.18 -4.21
N ARG A 90 -13.94 9.20 -4.03
CA ARG A 90 -12.48 9.05 -4.11
C ARG A 90 -11.95 8.14 -3.00
N ASP A 91 -12.44 8.32 -1.79
CA ASP A 91 -11.95 7.61 -0.61
C ASP A 91 -12.49 6.16 -0.61
N TRP A 92 -13.68 5.93 -1.17
CA TRP A 92 -14.18 4.61 -1.54
C TRP A 92 -13.29 3.91 -2.59
N LEU A 93 -12.89 4.60 -3.67
CA LEU A 93 -11.97 4.05 -4.66
C LEU A 93 -10.61 3.68 -4.04
N SER A 94 -10.08 4.50 -3.12
CA SER A 94 -8.87 4.18 -2.36
C SER A 94 -9.04 2.95 -1.45
N LEU A 95 -10.19 2.82 -0.77
CA LEU A 95 -10.52 1.63 0.04
C LEU A 95 -10.54 0.36 -0.81
N VAL A 96 -11.22 0.39 -1.97
CA VAL A 96 -11.24 -0.74 -2.92
C VAL A 96 -9.84 -1.03 -3.45
N ALA A 97 -9.00 -0.02 -3.70
CA ALA A 97 -7.62 -0.20 -4.14
C ALA A 97 -6.77 -0.94 -3.09
N VAL A 98 -6.79 -0.52 -1.82
CA VAL A 98 -6.02 -1.18 -0.74
C VAL A 98 -6.43 -2.65 -0.56
N HIS A 99 -7.73 -2.95 -0.64
CA HIS A 99 -8.22 -4.32 -0.61
C HIS A 99 -7.82 -5.11 -1.88
N SER A 100 -7.78 -4.46 -3.04
CA SER A 100 -7.32 -5.05 -4.30
C SER A 100 -5.83 -5.41 -4.27
N ASP A 101 -4.97 -4.52 -3.75
CA ASP A 101 -3.54 -4.78 -3.55
C ASP A 101 -3.30 -5.95 -2.59
N SER A 102 -4.04 -5.98 -1.47
CA SER A 102 -3.99 -7.08 -0.49
C SER A 102 -4.41 -8.42 -1.11
N TRP A 103 -5.46 -8.42 -1.94
CA TRP A 103 -5.94 -9.60 -2.64
C TRP A 103 -4.95 -10.12 -3.69
N LEU A 104 -4.37 -9.22 -4.50
CA LEU A 104 -3.35 -9.56 -5.49
C LEU A 104 -2.14 -10.26 -4.86
N LEU A 105 -1.66 -9.74 -3.72
CA LEU A 105 -0.56 -10.36 -2.97
C LEU A 105 -0.94 -11.75 -2.46
N SER A 106 -2.16 -11.90 -1.94
CA SER A 106 -2.69 -13.19 -1.47
C SER A 106 -2.75 -14.23 -2.58
N VAL A 107 -3.29 -13.89 -3.76
CA VAL A 107 -3.36 -14.78 -4.94
C VAL A 107 -1.96 -15.14 -5.44
N ALA A 108 -1.04 -14.19 -5.53
CA ALA A 108 0.34 -14.45 -5.96
C ALA A 108 1.07 -15.42 -5.02
N PHE A 109 0.92 -15.27 -3.70
CA PHE A 109 1.55 -16.16 -2.73
C PHE A 109 0.81 -17.49 -2.51
N PHE A 110 -0.49 -17.56 -2.85
CA PHE A 110 -1.24 -18.81 -2.94
C PHE A 110 -0.67 -19.72 -4.04
N PHE A 111 -0.52 -19.22 -5.27
CA PHE A 111 0.22 -19.95 -6.32
C PHE A 111 1.69 -20.16 -5.93
N GLY A 112 2.27 -19.18 -5.25
CA GLY A 112 3.63 -19.20 -4.71
C GLY A 112 3.89 -20.18 -3.57
N ALA A 113 2.89 -20.93 -3.08
CA ALA A 113 2.99 -21.77 -1.88
C ALA A 113 4.05 -22.91 -1.99
N ARG A 114 4.44 -23.30 -3.21
CA ARG A 114 5.49 -24.31 -3.45
C ARG A 114 6.87 -23.74 -3.77
N LEU A 115 6.99 -22.42 -3.89
CA LEU A 115 8.26 -21.73 -4.14
C LEU A 115 9.17 -21.78 -2.92
N ASN A 116 10.48 -21.89 -3.13
CA ASN A 116 11.49 -21.81 -2.07
C ASN A 116 11.68 -20.35 -1.58
N GLY A 117 12.44 -20.16 -0.49
CA GLY A 117 12.63 -18.83 0.12
C GLY A 117 13.21 -17.75 -0.81
N ASN A 118 14.14 -18.13 -1.69
CA ASN A 118 14.75 -17.20 -2.66
C ASN A 118 13.78 -16.87 -3.80
N GLU A 119 13.01 -17.85 -4.27
CA GLU A 119 11.96 -17.65 -5.28
C GLU A 119 10.85 -16.75 -4.75
N ARG A 120 10.40 -16.94 -3.49
CA ARG A 120 9.44 -16.06 -2.83
C ARG A 120 9.97 -14.63 -2.65
N LYS A 121 11.24 -14.46 -2.27
CA LYS A 121 11.89 -13.13 -2.21
C LYS A 121 11.96 -12.47 -3.60
N ARG A 122 12.27 -13.24 -4.65
CA ARG A 122 12.31 -12.75 -6.03
C ARG A 122 10.92 -12.35 -6.55
N LEU A 123 9.89 -13.15 -6.26
CA LEU A 123 8.49 -12.82 -6.59
C LEU A 123 8.06 -11.52 -5.90
N PHE A 124 8.37 -11.37 -4.61
CA PHE A 124 8.07 -10.14 -3.87
C PHE A 124 8.78 -8.91 -4.47
N SER A 125 10.05 -9.03 -4.84
CA SER A 125 10.79 -7.94 -5.52
C SER A 125 10.09 -7.51 -6.81
N LEU A 126 9.75 -8.45 -7.69
CA LEU A 126 9.08 -8.14 -8.96
C LEU A 126 7.70 -7.49 -8.76
N ILE A 127 6.96 -7.91 -7.73
CA ILE A 127 5.70 -7.29 -7.32
C ILE A 127 5.92 -5.85 -6.86
N ASN A 128 6.94 -5.60 -6.03
CA ASN A 128 7.24 -4.30 -5.44
C ASN A 128 8.00 -3.35 -6.40
N ASP A 129 8.52 -3.85 -7.52
CA ASP A 129 9.04 -3.05 -8.64
C ASP A 129 7.92 -2.36 -9.45
N HIS A 130 6.65 -2.68 -9.16
CA HIS A 130 5.47 -1.96 -9.66
C HIS A 130 4.80 -1.12 -8.55
N PRO A 131 4.27 0.07 -8.87
CA PRO A 131 3.40 0.78 -7.93
C PRO A 131 2.14 -0.04 -7.62
N THR A 132 1.58 0.14 -6.45
CA THR A 132 0.29 -0.41 -6.03
C THR A 132 -0.87 0.05 -6.94
N VAL A 133 -2.04 -0.58 -6.78
CA VAL A 133 -3.29 -0.11 -7.39
C VAL A 133 -3.67 1.26 -6.80
N LEU A 134 -3.41 1.50 -5.50
CA LEU A 134 -3.65 2.79 -4.83
C LEU A 134 -2.78 3.94 -5.39
N GLU A 135 -1.49 3.70 -5.62
CA GLU A 135 -0.59 4.69 -6.22
C GLU A 135 -0.99 4.97 -7.68
N ALA A 136 -1.28 3.93 -8.46
CA ALA A 136 -1.73 4.07 -9.85
C ALA A 136 -3.08 4.81 -10.00
N LEU A 137 -3.96 4.73 -8.99
CA LEU A 137 -5.17 5.55 -8.86
C LEU A 137 -4.82 7.02 -8.59
N SER A 138 -3.80 7.27 -7.76
CA SER A 138 -3.39 8.61 -7.32
C SER A 138 -2.61 9.40 -8.38
N ASP A 139 -1.69 8.76 -9.10
CA ASP A 139 -0.79 9.39 -10.07
C ASP A 139 -1.51 10.13 -11.20
N ARG A 140 -2.71 9.66 -11.59
CA ARG A 140 -3.51 10.28 -12.65
C ARG A 140 -3.93 11.73 -12.36
N LYS A 141 -3.79 12.19 -11.10
CA LYS A 141 -3.95 13.59 -10.72
C LYS A 141 -2.95 14.52 -11.42
N HIS A 142 -1.70 14.09 -11.60
CA HIS A 142 -0.65 14.95 -12.18
C HIS A 142 -0.62 14.94 -13.72
N GLY A 143 -1.27 13.95 -14.35
CA GLY A 143 -1.25 13.77 -15.81
C GLY A 143 -2.21 14.64 -16.62
N ARG A 144 -3.11 15.41 -15.97
CA ARG A 144 -4.22 16.10 -16.66
C ARG A 144 -4.03 17.61 -16.85
N ASP A 145 -3.26 18.26 -15.97
CA ASP A 145 -3.11 19.72 -15.97
C ASP A 145 -2.01 20.23 -16.92
N ASN A 146 -1.14 19.34 -17.42
CA ASN A 146 0.07 19.68 -18.17
C ASN A 146 -0.10 19.63 -19.71
N LYS A 147 -1.25 20.09 -20.22
CA LYS A 147 -1.55 20.21 -21.67
C LYS A 147 -2.19 21.55 -22.07
N SER A 148 -1.47 22.62 -21.78
CA SER A 148 -1.66 23.96 -22.38
C SER A 148 -0.33 24.38 -23.00
N GLY A 149 -0.34 24.66 -24.31
CA GLY A 149 0.87 24.56 -25.13
C GLY A 149 1.74 25.82 -25.22
N ALA A 150 2.98 25.61 -25.65
CA ALA A 150 3.70 26.53 -26.53
C ALA A 150 4.71 25.75 -27.38
N ASP A 151 4.82 26.13 -28.65
CA ASP A 151 5.77 25.55 -29.59
C ASP A 151 7.07 26.37 -29.67
N ASN A 152 8.07 25.78 -30.36
CA ASN A 152 9.17 26.43 -31.10
C ASN A 152 10.54 26.65 -30.38
N GLY A 153 11.64 26.64 -31.17
CA GLY A 153 12.96 27.11 -30.69
C GLY A 153 14.23 26.28 -30.98
N SER A 154 14.44 25.81 -32.22
CA SER A 154 15.67 25.15 -32.75
C SER A 154 17.07 25.52 -32.19
N LYS A 155 17.96 24.50 -32.13
CA LYS A 155 19.46 24.52 -32.14
C LYS A 155 20.16 25.01 -30.85
N SER A 156 21.23 24.38 -30.37
CA SER A 156 22.52 24.20 -31.10
C SER A 156 23.44 23.10 -30.51
N ARG A 157 24.63 22.90 -31.11
CA ARG A 157 25.65 21.90 -30.70
C ARG A 157 26.74 22.53 -29.84
N HIS A 158 27.28 21.79 -28.86
CA HIS A 158 28.74 21.65 -28.77
C HIS A 158 29.19 20.39 -28.03
N SER A 159 30.39 19.89 -28.37
CA SER A 159 31.10 18.86 -27.61
C SER A 159 32.25 19.48 -26.80
N GLY A 160 32.60 18.87 -25.67
CA GLY A 160 33.79 19.19 -24.89
C GLY A 160 34.27 17.97 -24.10
N LYS A 161 35.54 17.57 -24.27
CA LYS A 161 36.18 16.46 -23.55
C LYS A 161 37.21 16.98 -22.54
N ARG A 162 37.23 16.39 -21.33
CA ARG A 162 38.35 16.14 -20.39
C ARG A 162 37.73 15.50 -19.13
N ALA A 163 38.10 14.34 -18.58
CA ALA A 163 39.33 13.53 -18.58
C ALA A 163 40.46 14.07 -17.66
N ASN A 164 40.47 13.59 -16.41
CA ASN A 164 41.55 12.86 -15.72
C ASN A 164 41.04 12.45 -14.30
N ASP A 165 41.59 11.54 -13.51
CA ASP A 165 42.30 10.23 -13.65
C ASP A 165 42.89 9.85 -12.25
N VAL A 166 43.13 8.54 -11.99
CA VAL A 166 44.07 7.90 -10.99
C VAL A 166 44.02 8.35 -9.50
N GLN A 167 44.04 7.52 -8.43
CA GLN A 167 43.94 6.07 -8.08
C GLN A 167 43.66 5.97 -6.53
N THR A 168 43.57 4.84 -5.81
CA THR A 168 42.70 3.62 -5.80
C THR A 168 42.89 2.90 -4.43
N LYS A 169 42.05 1.90 -4.09
CA LYS A 169 42.22 0.85 -3.03
C LYS A 169 41.99 1.30 -1.57
N THR A 170 41.66 0.44 -0.59
CA THR A 170 41.71 -1.05 -0.54
C THR A 170 40.63 -1.66 0.39
N SER A 171 40.32 -2.95 0.17
CA SER A 171 39.87 -3.97 1.16
C SER A 171 38.47 -3.92 1.81
N ARG A 172 37.87 -5.12 1.88
CA ARG A 172 36.67 -5.53 2.66
C ARG A 172 37.16 -6.27 3.93
N PRO A 173 36.35 -6.43 4.99
CA PRO A 173 35.28 -7.44 4.98
C PRO A 173 33.92 -6.92 5.49
N ALA A 174 32.93 -7.80 5.57
CA ALA A 174 31.56 -7.45 5.98
C ALA A 174 31.27 -7.82 7.45
N VAL A 175 30.38 -7.06 8.06
CA VAL A 175 29.45 -7.51 9.11
C VAL A 175 28.04 -7.18 8.63
N VAL A 176 27.07 -8.00 9.02
CA VAL A 176 25.64 -7.78 8.74
C VAL A 176 25.00 -7.08 9.93
N ASP A 177 24.08 -6.17 9.65
CA ASP A 177 23.14 -5.60 10.61
C ASP A 177 21.83 -5.29 9.86
N ASP A 178 20.68 -5.51 10.49
CA ASP A 178 19.38 -5.54 9.80
C ASP A 178 18.81 -4.12 9.64
N GLY A 179 19.07 -3.50 8.48
CA GLY A 179 18.42 -2.27 8.04
C GLY A 179 16.97 -2.51 7.64
N TYR A 180 16.06 -2.54 8.62
CA TYR A 180 14.62 -2.36 8.38
C TYR A 180 14.34 -0.90 8.00
N ASP A 181 13.63 -0.69 6.91
CA ASP A 181 13.39 0.64 6.33
C ASP A 181 12.13 1.28 6.95
N GLU A 182 12.27 1.86 8.15
CA GLU A 182 11.16 2.48 8.93
C GLU A 182 10.77 3.91 8.46
N GLU A 183 10.98 4.26 7.19
CA GLU A 183 10.90 5.67 6.73
C GLU A 183 9.50 6.33 6.73
N GLU A 184 8.42 5.65 7.15
CA GLU A 184 7.06 6.25 7.30
C GLU A 184 6.60 6.49 8.76
N HIS A 185 7.44 6.29 9.78
CA HIS A 185 7.11 6.64 11.18
C HIS A 185 8.05 7.68 11.84
N SER A 186 9.01 8.20 11.07
CA SER A 186 10.15 9.00 11.57
C SER A 186 9.83 10.40 12.12
N GLU A 187 8.60 10.90 11.94
CA GLU A 187 8.16 12.24 12.39
C GLU A 187 7.42 12.27 13.74
N THR A 188 7.22 11.13 14.42
CA THR A 188 6.58 11.16 15.76
C THR A 188 7.49 11.84 16.79
N LEU A 189 7.19 13.09 17.15
CA LEU A 189 7.97 13.91 18.09
C LEU A 189 7.36 13.94 19.51
N CYS A 190 8.21 13.85 20.53
CA CYS A 190 7.80 13.97 21.93
C CYS A 190 7.26 15.37 22.23
N GLY A 191 6.01 15.44 22.69
CA GLY A 191 5.29 16.69 22.93
C GLY A 191 5.91 17.65 23.96
N THR A 192 6.84 17.17 24.80
CA THR A 192 7.56 17.96 25.82
C THR A 192 8.97 18.40 25.38
N CYS A 193 9.70 17.61 24.58
CA CYS A 193 11.12 17.87 24.29
C CYS A 193 11.51 17.88 22.80
N GLY A 194 10.58 17.60 21.88
CA GLY A 194 10.83 17.59 20.44
C GLY A 194 11.73 16.46 19.92
N GLY A 195 12.19 15.55 20.79
CA GLY A 195 12.94 14.37 20.38
C GLY A 195 12.09 13.42 19.53
N ARG A 196 12.70 12.84 18.49
CA ARG A 196 12.08 11.83 17.60
C ARG A 196 11.78 10.52 18.33
N TYR A 197 10.85 9.75 17.77
CA TYR A 197 10.56 8.38 18.18
C TYR A 197 11.80 7.48 18.18
N ASN A 198 11.79 6.50 19.09
CA ASN A 198 12.81 5.48 19.25
C ASN A 198 12.15 4.28 19.97
N ALA A 199 12.12 3.12 19.32
CA ALA A 199 11.50 1.89 19.85
C ALA A 199 12.18 1.37 21.14
N ASN A 200 13.43 1.75 21.41
CA ASN A 200 14.16 1.38 22.63
C ASN A 200 13.79 2.25 23.85
N GLU A 201 12.93 3.26 23.69
CA GLU A 201 12.43 4.08 24.80
C GLU A 201 10.95 3.82 25.10
N PHE A 202 10.54 4.05 26.35
CA PHE A 202 9.14 3.98 26.72
C PHE A 202 8.39 5.26 26.36
N TRP A 203 7.30 5.12 25.58
CA TRP A 203 6.41 6.20 25.13
C TRP A 203 4.97 6.02 25.59
N ILE A 204 4.23 7.11 25.71
CA ILE A 204 2.80 7.15 26.07
C ILE A 204 2.07 8.27 25.29
N GLY A 205 0.91 7.95 24.72
CA GLY A 205 0.02 8.90 24.03
C GLY A 205 -1.08 9.41 24.96
N CYS A 206 -1.57 10.64 24.74
CA CYS A 206 -2.57 11.28 25.60
C CYS A 206 -3.98 11.35 24.98
N ASP A 207 -4.99 10.80 25.66
CA ASP A 207 -6.40 10.74 25.22
C ASP A 207 -7.12 12.10 25.04
N ILE A 208 -6.44 13.23 25.25
CA ILE A 208 -7.04 14.59 25.22
C ILE A 208 -6.45 15.47 24.11
N CYS A 209 -5.23 15.17 23.65
CA CYS A 209 -4.56 15.94 22.60
C CYS A 209 -3.81 15.08 21.59
N GLU A 210 -3.87 13.75 21.72
CA GLU A 210 -3.34 12.74 20.80
C GLU A 210 -1.82 12.80 20.56
N ARG A 211 -1.12 13.72 21.24
CA ARG A 211 0.34 13.84 21.22
C ARG A 211 1.01 12.71 22.02
N TRP A 212 2.16 12.28 21.52
CA TRP A 212 3.03 11.27 22.11
C TRP A 212 4.13 11.88 22.97
N PHE A 213 4.54 11.17 24.03
CA PHE A 213 5.54 11.62 24.99
C PHE A 213 6.44 10.48 25.45
N HIS A 214 7.76 10.70 25.56
CA HIS A 214 8.60 9.77 26.33
C HIS A 214 8.12 9.73 27.79
N GLY A 215 7.97 8.55 28.39
CA GLY A 215 7.53 8.42 29.79
C GLY A 215 8.43 9.17 30.78
N LYS A 216 9.74 9.25 30.49
CA LYS A 216 10.72 10.06 31.25
C LYS A 216 10.39 11.56 31.26
N CYS A 217 9.87 12.10 30.15
CA CYS A 217 9.50 13.52 30.05
C CYS A 217 8.24 13.86 30.86
N VAL A 218 7.31 12.90 30.99
CA VAL A 218 6.03 13.08 31.69
C VAL A 218 5.94 12.37 33.05
N ARG A 219 7.05 11.80 33.54
CA ARG A 219 7.18 11.10 34.83
C ARG A 219 6.22 9.90 34.98
N ILE A 220 6.10 9.11 33.91
CA ILE A 220 5.39 7.82 33.87
C ILE A 220 6.40 6.71 33.53
N THR A 221 6.34 5.61 34.27
CA THR A 221 7.10 4.37 34.00
C THR A 221 6.18 3.32 33.35
N PRO A 222 6.72 2.29 32.64
CA PRO A 222 5.91 1.23 32.03
C PRO A 222 4.92 0.58 33.02
N ALA A 223 5.43 0.10 34.17
CA ALA A 223 4.61 -0.51 35.23
C ALA A 223 3.52 0.42 35.81
N LYS A 224 3.70 1.75 35.70
CA LYS A 224 2.65 2.71 36.07
C LYS A 224 1.62 2.88 34.94
N ALA A 225 2.04 2.82 33.67
CA ALA A 225 1.16 2.94 32.52
C ALA A 225 0.22 1.73 32.33
N GLU A 226 0.67 0.51 32.68
CA GLU A 226 -0.16 -0.70 32.75
C GLU A 226 -1.46 -0.51 33.56
N HIS A 227 -1.44 0.42 34.53
CA HIS A 227 -2.54 0.71 35.45
C HIS A 227 -3.35 1.98 35.07
N ILE A 228 -3.00 2.66 33.97
CA ILE A 228 -3.65 3.88 33.51
C ILE A 228 -4.62 3.54 32.36
N LYS A 229 -5.93 3.62 32.64
CA LYS A 229 -6.99 3.42 31.62
C LYS A 229 -7.12 4.60 30.65
N HIS A 230 -6.85 5.82 31.11
CA HIS A 230 -6.83 7.04 30.30
C HIS A 230 -5.69 7.94 30.80
N TYR A 231 -4.75 8.27 29.92
CA TYR A 231 -3.59 9.08 30.21
C TYR A 231 -3.80 10.56 29.83
N LYS A 232 -3.58 11.44 30.81
CA LYS A 232 -3.62 12.88 30.63
C LYS A 232 -2.22 13.49 30.78
N CYS A 233 -1.72 14.13 29.73
CA CYS A 233 -0.43 14.81 29.76
C CYS A 233 -0.44 16.02 30.74
N PRO A 234 0.73 16.55 31.15
CA PRO A 234 0.81 17.68 32.08
C PRO A 234 0.05 18.93 31.60
N ASP A 235 0.11 19.23 30.31
CA ASP A 235 -0.52 20.40 29.69
C ASP A 235 -2.06 20.30 29.81
N CYS A 236 -2.63 19.20 29.31
CA CYS A 236 -4.06 18.93 29.44
C CYS A 236 -4.50 18.73 30.90
N SER A 237 -3.61 18.30 31.80
CA SER A 237 -3.92 18.17 33.23
C SER A 237 -4.03 19.52 33.93
N SER A 238 -3.21 20.49 33.53
CA SER A 238 -3.20 21.85 34.06
C SER A 238 -4.22 22.79 33.39
N SER A 239 -4.70 22.46 32.19
CA SER A 239 -5.66 23.26 31.39
C SER A 239 -7.11 23.29 31.93
N LYS A 240 -7.30 23.63 33.21
CA LYS A 240 -8.61 23.87 33.84
C LYS A 240 -9.11 25.33 33.74
N LYS A 241 -8.40 26.22 33.03
CA LYS A 241 -8.76 27.65 32.85
C LYS A 241 -8.38 28.23 31.49
N SER A 242 -9.21 27.99 30.46
CA SER A 242 -9.26 28.82 29.23
C SER A 242 -10.48 28.49 28.34
N ARG A 243 -11.69 28.53 28.92
CA ARG A 243 -12.95 28.66 28.17
C ARG A 243 -13.88 29.63 28.90
N GLN A 244 -13.60 30.92 28.66
CA GLN A 244 -14.54 32.03 28.70
C GLN A 244 -14.48 32.70 27.32
#